data_AF-A0A3N5EJI1-F1
#
_entry.id   AF-A0A3N5EJI1-F1
#
_cell.length_a   1.000
_cell.length_b   1.000
_cell.length_c   1.000
_cell.angle_alpha   90.00
_cell.angle_beta   90.00
_cell.angle_gamma   90.00
#
_symmetry.space_group_name_H-M   'P 1'
#
loop_
_entity.id
_entity.type
_entity.pdbx_description
1 polymer ?
#
loop_
_entity_poly.entity_id
_entity_poly.type
_entity_poly.pdbx_seq_one_letter_code
_entity_poly.pdbx_strand_id
1 'polypeptide(L)'
;MKKTISTLAISVFIGVAIITSCQSSANKVENAQDKVQDAKEKVTSAKSDLIMAQQDFNAENQKFKKESDEKIQAHEKSIAEFKARIASEKKEIQGKYEMELAVLEQKNSDLKKKLDGFKEEGKDKWDKFKAEFNRDMDELGNAFRNLTVKNEKK
;
A
#
# COMPACT_ATOMS: atom_id res chain seq x y z
N MET A 1 23.40 4.31 -18.99
CA MET A 1 24.38 3.86 -17.96
C MET A 1 23.72 2.79 -17.11
N LYS A 2 24.48 1.75 -16.76
CA LYS A 2 24.02 0.35 -16.62
C LYS A 2 23.24 0.10 -15.30
N LYS A 3 22.15 -0.66 -15.41
CA LYS A 3 21.37 -1.20 -14.28
C LYS A 3 22.18 -2.31 -13.62
N THR A 4 22.54 -2.16 -12.36
CA THR A 4 23.17 -3.21 -11.56
C THR A 4 22.09 -4.15 -11.03
N ILE A 5 21.86 -5.24 -11.75
CA ILE A 5 21.17 -6.42 -11.21
C ILE A 5 22.18 -7.07 -10.27
N SER A 6 21.92 -6.97 -8.96
CA SER A 6 22.72 -7.65 -7.95
C SER A 6 22.35 -9.13 -7.97
N THR A 7 22.90 -9.87 -8.92
CA THR A 7 22.81 -11.33 -8.94
C THR A 7 23.74 -11.83 -7.84
N LEU A 8 23.16 -12.23 -6.71
CA LEU A 8 23.89 -12.92 -5.66
C LEU A 8 24.29 -14.30 -6.19
N ALA A 9 25.40 -14.37 -6.91
CA ALA A 9 25.98 -15.61 -7.39
C ALA A 9 26.55 -16.36 -6.18
N ILE A 10 25.79 -17.32 -5.66
CA ILE A 10 26.29 -18.26 -4.66
C ILE A 10 27.20 -19.25 -5.40
N SER A 11 28.47 -18.88 -5.54
CA SER A 11 29.52 -19.78 -6.01
C SER A 11 29.86 -20.75 -4.88
N VAL A 12 29.26 -21.94 -4.91
CA VAL A 12 29.64 -23.05 -4.02
C VAL A 12 30.97 -23.62 -4.48
N PHE A 13 32.08 -23.12 -3.92
CA PHE A 13 33.40 -23.74 -4.08
C PHE A 13 33.49 -24.96 -3.17
N ILE A 14 33.34 -26.17 -3.74
CA ILE A 14 33.61 -27.42 -3.03
C ILE A 14 35.09 -27.76 -3.22
N GLY A 15 35.94 -27.27 -2.32
CA GLY A 15 37.32 -27.72 -2.21
C GLY A 15 37.43 -28.90 -1.25
N VAL A 16 37.59 -30.12 -1.78
CA VAL A 16 37.89 -31.30 -0.97
C VAL A 16 39.41 -31.39 -0.77
N ALA A 17 39.91 -30.87 0.35
CA ALA A 17 41.27 -31.15 0.81
C ALA A 17 41.22 -32.36 1.75
N ILE A 18 41.77 -33.49 1.30
CA ILE A 18 41.95 -34.69 2.13
C ILE A 18 43.37 -34.69 2.65
N ILE A 19 43.56 -34.49 3.96
CA ILE A 19 44.77 -34.94 4.65
C ILE A 19 44.46 -35.32 6.11
N THR A 20 44.46 -36.63 6.34
CA THR A 20 45.01 -37.40 7.47
C THR A 20 45.13 -36.75 8.86
N SER A 21 44.23 -37.15 9.77
CA SER A 21 44.54 -37.69 11.11
C SER A 21 43.27 -38.25 11.78
N CYS A 22 43.33 -39.48 12.27
CA CYS A 22 42.22 -40.22 12.91
C CYS A 22 41.69 -39.55 14.19
N GLN A 23 40.64 -38.74 14.05
CA GLN A 23 39.61 -38.56 15.09
C GLN A 23 38.26 -38.37 14.39
N SER A 24 37.58 -39.50 14.22
CA SER A 24 36.20 -39.75 13.72
C SER A 24 35.69 -38.82 12.60
N SER A 25 35.89 -39.25 11.35
CA SER A 25 35.16 -38.74 10.17
C SER A 25 33.62 -38.81 10.34
N ALA A 26 33.11 -39.78 11.09
CA ALA A 26 31.68 -39.93 11.39
C ALA A 26 31.11 -38.70 12.14
N ASN A 27 31.74 -38.24 13.22
CA ASN A 27 31.29 -37.06 14.00
C ASN A 27 31.32 -35.75 13.17
N LYS A 28 32.20 -35.64 12.16
CA LYS A 28 32.26 -34.46 11.28
C LYS A 28 31.16 -34.49 10.21
N VAL A 29 30.78 -35.68 9.73
CA VAL A 29 29.68 -35.86 8.76
C VAL A 29 28.33 -35.63 9.45
N GLU A 30 28.15 -36.14 10.66
CA GLU A 30 26.94 -35.93 11.49
C GLU A 30 26.73 -34.44 11.80
N ASN A 31 27.75 -33.75 12.33
CA ASN A 31 27.71 -32.29 12.54
C ASN A 31 27.46 -31.47 11.26
N ALA A 32 27.86 -31.98 10.09
CA ALA A 32 27.59 -31.32 8.81
C ALA A 32 26.15 -31.56 8.34
N GLN A 33 25.60 -32.76 8.53
CA GLN A 33 24.20 -33.07 8.24
C GLN A 33 23.25 -32.26 9.13
N ASP A 34 23.53 -32.16 10.43
CA ASP A 34 22.72 -31.37 11.37
C ASP A 34 22.68 -29.89 10.96
N LYS A 35 23.83 -29.30 10.63
CA LYS A 35 23.89 -27.90 10.13
C LYS A 35 23.12 -27.70 8.83
N VAL A 36 23.14 -28.69 7.93
CA VAL A 36 22.38 -28.63 6.68
C VAL A 36 20.88 -28.76 6.97
N GLN A 37 20.48 -29.59 7.92
CA GLN A 37 19.09 -29.73 8.34
C GLN A 37 18.58 -28.45 9.01
N ASP A 38 19.31 -27.89 9.97
CA ASP A 38 19.02 -26.59 10.59
C ASP A 38 18.87 -25.47 9.55
N ALA A 39 19.76 -25.45 8.55
CA ALA A 39 19.69 -24.47 7.48
C ALA A 39 18.43 -24.66 6.61
N LYS A 40 18.06 -25.91 6.30
CA LYS A 40 16.82 -26.21 5.55
C LYS A 40 15.57 -25.81 6.33
N GLU A 41 15.54 -26.07 7.63
CA GLU A 41 14.44 -25.67 8.50
C GLU A 41 14.31 -24.15 8.56
N LYS A 42 15.42 -23.41 8.76
CA LYS A 42 15.44 -21.94 8.74
C LYS A 42 14.97 -21.38 7.40
N VAL A 43 15.41 -21.95 6.28
CA VAL A 43 14.95 -21.53 4.94
C VAL A 43 13.46 -21.82 4.74
N THR A 44 12.96 -22.93 5.25
CA THR A 44 11.54 -23.30 5.14
C THR A 44 10.67 -22.38 5.99
N SER A 45 11.07 -22.10 7.23
CA SER A 45 10.42 -21.11 8.09
C SER A 45 10.40 -19.73 7.43
N ALA A 46 11.55 -19.24 6.97
CA ALA A 46 11.65 -17.93 6.33
C ALA A 46 10.78 -17.82 5.05
N LYS A 47 10.64 -18.90 4.28
CA LYS A 47 9.72 -18.95 3.13
C LYS A 47 8.26 -18.89 3.58
N SER A 48 7.90 -19.61 4.64
CA SER A 48 6.54 -19.57 5.20
C SER A 48 6.21 -18.17 5.70
N ASP A 49 7.12 -17.55 6.46
CA ASP A 49 6.97 -16.20 7.00
C ASP A 49 6.80 -15.17 5.87
N LEU A 50 7.59 -15.31 4.79
CA LEU A 50 7.46 -14.47 3.61
C LEU A 50 6.09 -14.62 2.93
N ILE A 51 5.57 -15.85 2.80
CA ILE A 51 4.25 -16.11 2.20
C ILE A 51 3.15 -15.49 3.05
N MET A 52 3.20 -15.67 4.37
CA MET A 52 2.22 -15.07 5.29
C MET A 52 2.26 -13.55 5.22
N ALA A 53 3.46 -12.95 5.27
CA ALA A 53 3.62 -11.49 5.16
C ALA A 53 3.06 -10.94 3.84
N GLN A 54 3.23 -11.67 2.73
CA GLN A 54 2.65 -11.29 1.43
C GLN A 54 1.12 -11.39 1.44
N GLN A 55 0.57 -12.45 2.03
CA GLN A 55 -0.88 -12.63 2.14
C GLN A 55 -1.52 -11.52 2.99
N ASP A 56 -0.93 -11.21 4.15
CA ASP A 56 -1.40 -10.16 5.04
C ASP A 56 -1.35 -8.78 4.36
N PHE A 57 -0.24 -8.50 3.65
CA PHE A 57 -0.10 -7.26 2.88
C PHE A 57 -1.17 -7.14 1.79
N ASN A 58 -1.43 -8.22 1.04
CA ASN A 58 -2.45 -8.23 0.00
C ASN A 58 -3.85 -8.01 0.58
N ALA A 59 -4.16 -8.66 1.72
CA ALA A 59 -5.44 -8.50 2.41
C ALA A 59 -5.63 -7.08 2.92
N GLU A 60 -4.60 -6.48 3.52
CA GLU A 60 -4.62 -5.09 3.96
C GLU A 60 -4.85 -4.13 2.77
N ASN A 61 -4.13 -4.33 1.67
CA ASN A 61 -4.25 -3.51 0.46
C ASN A 61 -5.66 -3.59 -0.14
N GLN A 62 -6.22 -4.80 -0.27
CA GLN A 62 -7.59 -4.98 -0.76
C GLN A 62 -8.62 -4.30 0.13
N LYS A 63 -8.49 -4.47 1.46
CA LYS A 63 -9.38 -3.83 2.42
C LYS A 63 -9.31 -2.30 2.31
N PHE A 64 -8.10 -1.75 2.29
CA PHE A 64 -7.89 -0.31 2.16
C PHE A 64 -8.49 0.26 0.86
N LYS A 65 -8.30 -0.42 -0.26
CA LYS A 65 -8.88 -0.01 -1.55
C LYS A 65 -10.40 0.04 -1.48
N LYS A 66 -11.02 -1.01 -0.94
CA LYS A 66 -12.48 -1.06 -0.77
C LYS A 66 -13.00 0.08 0.11
N GLU A 67 -12.41 0.29 1.28
CA GLU A 67 -12.83 1.36 2.21
C GLU A 67 -12.64 2.75 1.58
N SER A 68 -11.57 2.93 0.81
CA SER A 68 -11.29 4.17 0.09
C SER A 68 -12.31 4.43 -1.03
N ASP A 69 -12.67 3.40 -1.80
CA ASP A 69 -13.70 3.48 -2.83
C ASP A 69 -15.07 3.83 -2.24
N GLU A 70 -15.43 3.24 -1.10
CA GLU A 70 -16.68 3.56 -0.40
C GLU A 70 -16.73 5.05 0.02
N LYS A 71 -15.62 5.60 0.52
CA LYS A 71 -15.52 7.04 0.85
C LYS A 71 -15.61 7.93 -0.40
N ILE A 72 -14.93 7.56 -1.48
CA ILE A 72 -14.99 8.30 -2.76
C ILE A 72 -16.43 8.32 -3.29
N GLN A 73 -17.13 7.19 -3.26
CA GLN A 73 -18.54 7.12 -3.67
C GLN A 73 -19.45 7.94 -2.77
N ALA A 74 -19.18 8.01 -1.46
CA ALA A 74 -19.92 8.89 -0.55
C ALA A 74 -19.73 10.36 -0.93
N HIS A 75 -18.50 10.78 -1.25
CA HIS A 75 -18.22 12.12 -1.76
C HIS A 75 -18.93 12.40 -3.10
N GLU A 76 -18.94 11.46 -4.04
CA GLU A 76 -19.68 11.58 -5.31
C GLU A 76 -21.18 11.82 -5.08
N LYS A 77 -21.78 11.14 -4.10
CA LYS A 77 -23.17 11.38 -3.69
C LYS A 77 -23.37 12.78 -3.09
N SER A 78 -22.50 13.20 -2.17
CA SER A 78 -22.57 14.54 -1.59
C SER A 78 -22.40 15.65 -2.64
N ILE A 79 -21.53 15.44 -3.63
CA ILE A 79 -21.38 16.33 -4.79
C ILE A 79 -22.71 16.45 -5.54
N ALA A 80 -23.34 15.32 -5.88
CA ALA A 80 -24.59 15.32 -6.65
C ALA A 80 -25.73 16.01 -5.89
N GLU A 81 -25.85 15.75 -4.58
CA GLU A 81 -26.81 16.42 -3.71
C GLU A 81 -26.56 17.94 -3.63
N PHE A 82 -25.29 18.35 -3.53
CA PHE A 82 -24.93 19.76 -3.48
C PHE A 82 -25.20 20.47 -4.82
N LYS A 83 -24.94 19.82 -5.97
CA LYS A 83 -25.33 20.33 -7.30
C LYS A 83 -26.82 20.64 -7.38
N ALA A 84 -27.66 19.72 -6.91
CA ALA A 84 -29.11 19.90 -6.91
C ALA A 84 -29.55 21.08 -6.03
N ARG A 85 -28.89 21.28 -4.88
CA ARG A 85 -29.17 22.42 -3.99
C ARG A 85 -28.77 23.75 -4.63
N ILE A 86 -27.58 23.86 -5.21
CA ILE A 86 -27.10 25.09 -5.87
C ILE A 86 -28.08 25.55 -6.96
N ALA A 87 -28.67 24.63 -7.73
CA ALA A 87 -29.63 24.98 -8.78
C ALA A 87 -30.85 25.78 -8.26
N SER A 88 -31.16 25.68 -6.95
CA SER A 88 -32.24 26.42 -6.29
C SER A 88 -31.81 27.74 -5.63
N GLU A 89 -30.51 28.06 -5.61
CA GLU A 89 -29.94 29.25 -4.98
C GLU A 89 -29.99 30.50 -5.87
N LYS A 90 -29.74 31.68 -5.28
CA LYS A 90 -29.62 32.94 -6.03
C LYS A 90 -28.37 32.93 -6.92
N LYS A 91 -28.46 33.49 -8.13
CA LYS A 91 -27.36 33.54 -9.13
C LYS A 91 -26.00 34.01 -8.59
N GLU A 92 -26.00 35.01 -7.71
CA GLU A 92 -24.78 35.56 -7.10
C GLU A 92 -24.08 34.54 -6.17
N ILE A 93 -24.86 33.68 -5.51
CA ILE A 93 -24.37 32.62 -4.62
C ILE A 93 -23.98 31.37 -5.44
N GLN A 94 -24.70 31.10 -6.54
CA GLN A 94 -24.46 29.96 -7.43
C GLN A 94 -23.03 29.93 -7.95
N GLY A 95 -22.52 31.04 -8.50
CA GLY A 95 -21.18 31.06 -9.10
C GLY A 95 -20.06 30.73 -8.12
N LYS A 96 -20.18 31.14 -6.85
CA LYS A 96 -19.19 30.80 -5.81
C LYS A 96 -19.24 29.31 -5.47
N TYR A 97 -20.44 28.75 -5.29
CA TYR A 97 -20.59 27.34 -4.97
C TYR A 97 -20.23 26.42 -6.13
N GLU A 98 -20.50 26.81 -7.37
CA GLU A 98 -20.06 26.08 -8.56
C GLU A 98 -18.54 25.98 -8.62
N MET A 99 -17.82 27.07 -8.34
CA MET A 99 -16.36 27.07 -8.32
C MET A 99 -15.80 26.18 -7.18
N GLU A 100 -16.33 26.33 -5.96
CA GLU A 100 -15.90 25.49 -4.82
C GLU A 100 -16.19 24.00 -5.10
N LEU A 101 -17.36 23.70 -5.68
CA LEU A 101 -17.74 22.34 -6.04
C LEU A 101 -16.85 21.74 -7.11
N ALA A 102 -16.51 22.48 -8.17
CA ALA A 102 -15.60 22.00 -9.22
C ALA A 102 -14.24 21.60 -8.64
N VAL A 103 -13.73 22.35 -7.66
CA VAL A 103 -12.50 22.00 -6.94
C VAL A 103 -12.66 20.68 -6.17
N LEU A 104 -13.78 20.48 -5.49
CA LEU A 104 -14.02 19.23 -4.75
C LEU A 104 -14.20 18.02 -5.67
N GLU A 105 -14.90 18.20 -6.80
CA GLU A 105 -15.04 17.16 -7.83
C GLU A 105 -13.68 16.74 -8.39
N GLN A 106 -12.84 17.72 -8.72
CA GLN A 106 -11.50 17.47 -9.22
C GLN A 106 -10.66 16.69 -8.19
N LYS A 107 -10.65 17.13 -6.92
CA LYS A 107 -9.93 16.43 -5.85
C LYS A 107 -10.43 15.00 -5.64
N ASN A 108 -11.74 14.77 -5.68
CA ASN A 108 -12.30 13.43 -5.54
C ASN A 108 -11.90 12.52 -6.72
N SER A 109 -11.92 13.06 -7.95
CA SER A 109 -11.45 12.36 -9.15
C SER A 109 -9.97 12.02 -9.06
N ASP A 110 -9.14 12.92 -8.55
CA ASP A 110 -7.70 12.71 -8.41
C ASP A 110 -7.39 11.67 -7.33
N LEU A 111 -8.15 11.63 -6.23
CA LEU A 111 -8.08 10.54 -5.25
C LEU A 111 -8.41 9.19 -5.89
N LYS A 112 -9.47 9.10 -6.69
CA LYS A 112 -9.82 7.87 -7.42
C LYS A 112 -8.66 7.40 -8.31
N LYS A 113 -8.09 8.30 -9.11
CA LYS A 113 -6.93 8.00 -9.96
C LYS A 113 -5.70 7.58 -9.13
N LYS A 114 -5.47 8.23 -7.98
CA LYS A 114 -4.36 7.90 -7.07
C LYS A 114 -4.53 6.49 -6.49
N LEU A 115 -5.76 6.10 -6.15
CA LEU A 115 -6.10 4.75 -5.67
C LEU A 115 -5.91 3.68 -6.75
N ASP A 116 -6.45 3.94 -7.94
CA ASP A 116 -6.37 3.02 -9.10
C ASP A 116 -4.94 2.87 -9.61
N GLY A 117 -4.16 3.96 -9.58
CA GLY A 117 -2.78 4.00 -10.05
C GLY A 117 -1.77 3.37 -9.10
N PHE A 118 -2.14 3.13 -7.84
CA PHE A 118 -1.22 2.53 -6.86
C PHE A 118 -0.99 1.04 -7.15
N LYS A 119 0.28 0.70 -7.37
CA LYS A 119 0.77 -0.66 -7.53
C LYS A 119 1.51 -1.09 -6.26
N GLU A 120 1.47 -2.38 -5.99
CA GLU A 120 2.14 -2.99 -4.83
C GLU A 120 3.67 -2.87 -4.99
N GLU A 121 4.26 -1.82 -4.43
CA GLU A 121 5.69 -1.52 -4.56
C GLU A 121 6.48 -1.74 -3.24
N GLY A 122 5.99 -2.62 -2.37
CA GLY A 122 6.60 -2.94 -1.08
C GLY A 122 6.09 -2.07 0.08
N LYS A 123 6.38 -2.53 1.31
CA LYS A 123 5.77 -2.00 2.54
C LYS A 123 6.02 -0.50 2.78
N ASP A 124 7.24 -0.02 2.57
CA ASP A 124 7.57 1.39 2.84
C ASP A 124 6.81 2.38 1.94
N LYS A 125 6.65 2.02 0.66
CA LYS A 125 5.90 2.84 -0.30
C LYS A 125 4.40 2.77 -0.01
N TRP A 126 3.92 1.60 0.40
CA TRP A 126 2.54 1.41 0.84
C TRP A 126 2.19 2.28 2.05
N ASP A 127 3.04 2.28 3.08
CA ASP A 127 2.77 3.06 4.29
C ASP A 127 2.75 4.57 4.01
N LYS A 128 3.66 5.07 3.17
CA LYS A 128 3.65 6.47 2.72
C LYS A 128 2.40 6.80 1.91
N PHE A 129 2.05 5.94 0.95
CA PHE A 129 0.87 6.10 0.14
C PHE A 129 -0.40 6.19 1.00
N LYS A 130 -0.61 5.24 1.92
CA LYS A 130 -1.77 5.24 2.84
C LYS A 130 -1.85 6.52 3.65
N ALA A 131 -0.72 6.96 4.23
CA ALA A 131 -0.68 8.15 5.08
C ALA A 131 -1.08 9.41 4.31
N GLU A 132 -0.51 9.61 3.12
CA GLU A 132 -0.85 10.74 2.26
C GLU A 132 -2.30 10.66 1.76
N PHE A 133 -2.73 9.49 1.28
CA PHE A 133 -4.07 9.28 0.77
C PHE A 133 -5.14 9.55 1.83
N ASN A 134 -4.95 9.04 3.05
CA ASN A 134 -5.89 9.28 4.15
C ASN A 134 -5.96 10.77 4.51
N ARG A 135 -4.82 11.47 4.57
CA ARG A 135 -4.81 12.92 4.82
C ARG A 135 -5.60 13.66 3.74
N ASP A 136 -5.32 13.37 2.47
CA ASP A 136 -5.99 14.02 1.34
C ASP A 136 -7.51 13.73 1.35
N MET A 137 -7.90 12.51 1.74
CA MET A 137 -9.30 12.08 1.89
C MET A 137 -10.01 12.82 3.04
N ASP A 138 -9.35 12.97 4.19
CA ASP A 138 -9.90 13.65 5.37
C ASP A 138 -10.05 15.16 5.12
N GLU A 139 -9.07 15.78 4.46
CA GLU A 139 -9.15 17.17 4.01
C GLU A 139 -10.35 17.41 3.09
N LEU A 140 -10.58 16.49 2.15
CA LEU A 140 -11.72 16.55 1.24
C LEU A 140 -13.06 16.39 1.99
N GLY A 141 -13.15 15.42 2.90
CA GLY A 141 -14.34 15.22 3.73
C GLY A 141 -14.68 16.45 4.58
N ASN A 142 -13.67 17.09 5.17
CA ASN A 142 -13.83 18.34 5.90
C ASN A 142 -14.30 19.49 5.00
N ALA A 143 -13.80 19.57 3.77
CA ALA A 143 -14.24 20.57 2.80
C ALA A 143 -15.73 20.41 2.45
N PHE A 144 -16.20 19.17 2.21
CA PHE A 144 -17.62 18.88 2.00
C PHE A 144 -18.48 19.31 3.18
N ARG A 145 -18.08 18.96 4.40
CA ARG A 145 -18.81 19.32 5.62
C ARG A 145 -18.92 20.85 5.77
N ASN A 146 -17.86 21.59 5.47
CA ASN A 146 -17.84 23.04 5.55
C ASN A 146 -18.75 23.72 4.51
N LEU A 147 -18.93 23.13 3.33
CA LEU A 147 -19.88 23.61 2.33
C LEU A 147 -21.33 23.44 2.80
N THR A 148 -21.65 22.29 3.40
CA THR A 148 -23.01 22.00 3.86
C THR A 148 -23.41 22.86 5.07
N VAL A 149 -22.52 23.05 6.04
CA VAL A 149 -22.83 23.81 7.28
C VAL A 149 -23.03 25.30 7.05
N LYS A 150 -22.35 25.91 6.05
CA LYS A 150 -22.52 27.34 5.75
C LYS A 150 -23.91 27.70 5.22
N ASN A 151 -24.67 26.74 4.71
CA ASN A 151 -26.02 26.95 4.19
C ASN A 151 -27.12 26.88 5.24
N GLU A 152 -26.85 26.39 6.46
CA GLU A 152 -27.86 26.31 7.53
C GLU A 152 -27.99 27.59 8.37
N LYS A 153 -27.11 28.57 8.19
CA LYS A 153 -27.06 29.80 9.01
C LYS A 153 -27.54 31.07 8.30
N LYS A 154 -28.41 30.96 7.30
CA LYS A 154 -29.02 32.13 6.64
C LYS A 154 -30.53 32.14 6.76
#